data_AF-A0A535QVN6-F1
#
_entry.id   AF-A0A535QVN6-F1
#
_cell.length_a   1.000
_cell.length_b   1.000
_cell.length_c   1.000
_cell.angle_alpha   90.00
_cell.angle_beta   90.00
_cell.angle_gamma   90.00
#
_symmetry.space_group_name_H-M   'P 1'
#
loop_
_entity.id
_entity.type
_entity.pdbx_description
1 polymer ?
#
loop_
_entity_poly.entity_id
_entity_poly.type
_entity_poly.pdbx_seq_one_letter_code
_entity_poly.pdbx_strand_id
1 'polypeptide(L)'
;MKESQEPGGIATAAKELPPPQGIGMAVAFDWGLTVQLLLMPIIATVLGQSSPVKIPGHNPTLSKALLFVIALPLACIPALLGEMIRRGRNWALRIQIVANLLLSLVGIFSLVKLYRDIRAGNFWPLVTEVILVIISPLIVWRLSRPATARWFKTATVAEARQRHGGMWVWFIALWAIVGGVLQTVAAMKGR
;
A
#
# COMPACT_ATOMS: atom_id res chain seq x y z
N MET A 1 55.60 -37.08 -13.20
CA MET A 1 54.50 -37.09 -14.21
C MET A 1 53.48 -38.10 -13.73
N LYS A 2 52.21 -37.83 -13.45
CA LYS A 2 51.26 -36.73 -13.70
C LYS A 2 50.42 -36.57 -12.41
N GLU A 3 50.39 -35.39 -11.81
CA GLU A 3 49.39 -34.33 -12.04
C GLU A 3 48.14 -34.52 -11.16
N SER A 4 48.19 -33.89 -9.98
CA SER A 4 47.03 -33.51 -9.19
C SER A 4 46.19 -32.52 -9.99
N GLN A 5 44.89 -32.77 -10.14
CA GLN A 5 43.93 -31.74 -10.51
C GLN A 5 42.53 -32.12 -10.03
N GLU A 6 42.18 -31.63 -8.84
CA GLU A 6 40.82 -31.13 -8.62
C GLU A 6 40.66 -29.85 -9.46
N PRO A 7 39.57 -29.67 -10.21
CA PRO A 7 39.10 -28.34 -10.56
C PRO A 7 38.07 -27.93 -9.51
N GLY A 8 38.57 -27.20 -8.52
CA GLY A 8 37.77 -26.43 -7.60
C GLY A 8 36.91 -25.37 -8.30
N GLY A 9 35.94 -24.90 -7.52
CA GLY A 9 34.88 -24.01 -7.92
C GLY A 9 35.31 -22.76 -8.68
N ILE A 10 34.52 -22.47 -9.71
CA ILE A 10 33.94 -21.13 -9.87
C ILE A 10 32.45 -21.33 -10.12
N ALA A 11 31.72 -21.78 -9.10
CA ALA A 11 30.37 -21.27 -8.95
C ALA A 11 30.56 -19.76 -8.80
N THR A 12 30.26 -19.02 -9.87
CA THR A 12 30.11 -17.57 -9.80
C THR A 12 29.11 -17.32 -8.69
N ALA A 13 29.62 -17.02 -7.50
CA ALA A 13 28.89 -16.35 -6.45
C ALA A 13 28.52 -14.99 -7.04
N ALA A 14 27.47 -14.97 -7.86
CA ALA A 14 26.69 -13.79 -8.13
C ALA A 14 26.41 -13.25 -6.74
N LYS A 15 27.12 -12.17 -6.35
CA LYS A 15 26.96 -11.51 -5.06
C LYS A 15 25.47 -11.42 -4.81
N GLU A 16 24.94 -12.28 -3.94
CA GLU A 16 23.53 -12.28 -3.61
C GLU A 16 23.30 -10.96 -2.88
N LEU A 17 22.87 -9.95 -3.64
CA LEU A 17 22.53 -8.67 -3.08
C LEU A 17 21.47 -8.95 -2.01
N PRO A 18 21.65 -8.42 -0.78
CA PRO A 18 20.73 -8.68 0.29
C PRO A 18 19.30 -8.35 -0.18
N PRO A 19 18.32 -9.22 0.15
CA PRO A 19 16.99 -9.13 -0.42
C PRO A 19 16.36 -7.76 -0.13
N PRO A 20 15.63 -7.17 -1.09
CA PRO A 20 14.97 -5.89 -0.88
C PRO A 20 13.94 -6.02 0.25
N GLN A 21 13.86 -4.99 1.09
CA GLN A 21 13.00 -4.99 2.26
C GLN A 21 11.77 -4.09 2.05
N GLY A 22 10.64 -4.50 2.61
CA GLY A 22 9.43 -3.66 2.68
C GLY A 22 8.58 -3.57 1.42
N ILE A 23 8.98 -4.21 0.31
CA ILE A 23 8.19 -4.27 -0.94
C ILE A 23 6.78 -4.83 -0.66
N GLY A 24 6.67 -5.98 0.02
CA GLY A 24 5.37 -6.58 0.32
C GLY A 24 4.45 -5.65 1.13
N MET A 25 4.99 -4.93 2.11
CA MET A 25 4.21 -3.98 2.92
C MET A 25 3.71 -2.81 2.08
N ALA A 26 4.56 -2.26 1.20
CA ALA A 26 4.19 -1.19 0.29
C ALA A 26 3.10 -1.62 -0.70
N VAL A 27 3.25 -2.80 -1.32
CA VAL A 27 2.23 -3.31 -2.26
C VAL A 27 0.92 -3.63 -1.53
N ALA A 28 0.96 -4.23 -0.35
CA ALA A 28 -0.23 -4.50 0.45
C ALA A 28 -0.94 -3.20 0.87
N PHE A 29 -0.17 -2.17 1.22
CA PHE A 29 -0.71 -0.85 1.54
C PHE A 29 -1.42 -0.22 0.35
N ASP A 30 -0.77 -0.17 -0.82
CA ASP A 30 -1.34 0.42 -2.02
C ASP A 30 -2.60 -0.34 -2.49
N TRP A 31 -2.52 -1.67 -2.58
CA TRP A 31 -3.68 -2.47 -2.96
C TRP A 31 -4.78 -2.43 -1.90
N GLY A 32 -4.43 -2.28 -0.62
CA GLY A 32 -5.41 -2.04 0.45
C GLY A 32 -6.13 -0.71 0.28
N LEU A 33 -5.42 0.34 -0.13
CA LEU A 33 -6.02 1.63 -0.47
C LEU A 33 -6.94 1.52 -1.70
N THR A 34 -6.57 0.73 -2.71
CA THR A 34 -7.47 0.38 -3.84
C THR A 34 -8.75 -0.26 -3.33
N VAL A 35 -8.64 -1.29 -2.48
CA VAL A 35 -9.82 -1.96 -1.89
C VAL A 35 -10.67 -0.96 -1.11
N GLN A 36 -10.05 -0.10 -0.31
CA GLN A 36 -10.77 0.92 0.45
C GLN A 36 -11.55 1.87 -0.46
N LEU A 37 -10.91 2.40 -1.51
CA LEU A 37 -11.54 3.33 -2.45
C LEU A 37 -12.70 2.69 -3.21
N LEU A 38 -12.59 1.41 -3.56
CA LEU A 38 -13.67 0.67 -4.22
C LEU A 38 -14.82 0.33 -3.27
N LEU A 39 -14.54 0.05 -1.99
CA LEU A 39 -15.57 -0.28 -1.01
C LEU A 39 -16.35 0.93 -0.51
N MET A 40 -15.72 2.10 -0.39
CA MET A 40 -16.39 3.32 0.09
C MET A 40 -17.72 3.63 -0.62
N PRO A 41 -17.82 3.68 -1.97
CA PRO A 41 -19.08 3.94 -2.65
C PRO A 41 -20.09 2.80 -2.45
N ILE A 42 -19.66 1.54 -2.40
CA ILE A 42 -20.53 0.37 -2.18
C ILE A 42 -21.18 0.43 -0.80
N ILE A 43 -20.40 0.67 0.25
CA ILE A 43 -20.94 0.69 1.60
C ILE A 43 -21.79 1.96 1.80
N ALA A 44 -21.38 3.10 1.24
CA ALA A 44 -22.19 4.32 1.28
C ALA A 44 -23.56 4.14 0.62
N THR A 45 -23.64 3.41 -0.51
CA THR A 45 -24.93 3.14 -1.16
C THR A 45 -25.79 2.12 -0.43
N VAL A 46 -25.20 1.04 0.10
CA VAL A 46 -25.91 -0.02 0.82
C VAL A 46 -26.39 0.43 2.20
N LEU A 47 -25.58 1.17 2.95
CA LEU A 47 -25.92 1.65 4.30
C LEU A 47 -26.69 2.99 4.30
N GLY A 48 -27.06 3.51 3.13
CA GLY A 48 -27.86 4.73 3.03
C GLY A 48 -27.18 5.98 3.60
N GLN A 49 -25.85 5.98 3.73
CA GLN A 49 -25.13 7.14 4.24
C GLN A 49 -25.19 8.28 3.22
N SER A 50 -25.38 9.52 3.71
CA SER A 50 -25.38 10.70 2.84
C SER A 50 -24.04 10.81 2.12
N SER A 51 -24.10 10.94 0.78
CA SER A 51 -22.91 11.12 -0.05
C SER A 51 -22.08 12.28 0.48
N PRO A 52 -20.76 12.12 0.70
CA PRO A 52 -19.89 13.24 1.10
C PRO A 52 -19.84 14.33 0.02
N VAL A 53 -20.12 13.96 -1.23
CA VAL A 53 -20.33 14.87 -2.35
C VAL A 53 -21.81 15.26 -2.37
N LYS A 54 -22.12 16.41 -1.76
CA LYS A 54 -23.43 17.07 -1.91
C LYS A 54 -23.34 18.02 -3.11
N ILE A 55 -23.94 17.64 -4.24
CA ILE A 55 -24.14 18.56 -5.36
C ILE A 55 -25.52 19.20 -5.17
N PRO A 56 -25.60 20.51 -4.88
CA PRO A 56 -26.88 21.20 -4.70
C PRO A 56 -27.77 21.02 -5.93
N GLY A 57 -29.02 20.59 -5.74
CA GLY A 57 -30.00 20.45 -6.82
C GLY A 57 -29.91 19.18 -7.68
N HIS A 58 -29.13 18.16 -7.29
CA HIS A 58 -29.02 16.90 -8.04
C HIS A 58 -29.70 15.70 -7.37
N ASN A 59 -30.22 14.79 -8.20
CA ASN A 59 -30.86 13.55 -7.78
C ASN A 59 -29.87 12.69 -6.93
N PRO A 60 -30.27 12.16 -5.76
CA PRO A 60 -29.43 11.30 -4.94
C PRO A 60 -28.89 10.07 -5.69
N THR A 61 -29.61 9.55 -6.67
CA THR A 61 -29.16 8.44 -7.52
C THR A 61 -27.98 8.86 -8.42
N LEU A 62 -28.03 10.07 -8.99
CA LEU A 62 -26.95 10.63 -9.81
C LEU A 62 -25.70 10.88 -8.97
N SER A 63 -25.86 11.37 -7.74
CA SER A 63 -24.73 11.59 -6.82
C SER A 63 -24.04 10.26 -6.44
N LYS A 64 -24.81 9.19 -6.24
CA LYS A 64 -24.27 7.85 -5.98
C LYS A 64 -23.54 7.29 -7.21
N ALA A 65 -24.12 7.41 -8.40
CA ALA A 65 -23.47 6.97 -9.64
C ALA A 65 -22.15 7.74 -9.88
N LEU A 66 -22.15 9.05 -9.64
CA LEU A 66 -20.95 9.89 -9.78
C LEU A 66 -19.84 9.46 -8.82
N LEU A 67 -20.18 9.09 -7.57
CA LEU A 67 -19.20 8.56 -6.62
C LEU A 67 -18.53 7.28 -7.12
N PHE A 68 -19.29 6.36 -7.74
CA PHE A 68 -18.70 5.16 -8.35
C PHE A 68 -17.79 5.51 -9.53
N VAL A 69 -18.25 6.41 -10.41
CA VAL A 69 -17.50 6.85 -11.60
C VAL A 69 -16.19 7.55 -11.20
N ILE A 70 -16.16 8.27 -10.09
CA ILE A 70 -14.94 8.93 -9.57
C ILE A 70 -14.06 7.94 -8.80
N ALA A 71 -14.65 7.05 -8.00
CA ALA A 71 -13.89 6.11 -7.18
C ALA A 71 -13.08 5.11 -8.01
N LEU A 72 -13.62 4.63 -9.14
CA LEU A 72 -12.96 3.71 -10.06
C LEU A 72 -11.59 4.21 -10.57
N PRO A 73 -11.51 5.37 -11.28
CA PRO A 73 -10.23 5.88 -11.76
C PRO A 73 -9.30 6.26 -10.61
N LEU A 74 -9.83 6.71 -9.48
CA LEU A 74 -9.01 7.03 -8.31
C LEU A 74 -8.38 5.77 -7.71
N ALA A 75 -9.11 4.65 -7.65
CA ALA A 75 -8.63 3.37 -7.14
C ALA A 75 -7.56 2.72 -8.05
N CYS A 76 -7.57 3.03 -9.35
CA CYS A 76 -6.52 2.59 -10.28
C CYS A 76 -5.14 3.17 -9.93
N ILE A 77 -5.07 4.36 -9.36
CA ILE A 77 -3.79 5.01 -9.02
C ILE A 77 -2.98 4.14 -8.05
N PRO A 78 -3.47 3.82 -6.83
CA PRO A 78 -2.72 2.97 -5.92
C PRO A 78 -2.58 1.53 -6.46
N ALA A 79 -3.54 1.00 -7.22
CA ALA A 79 -3.42 -0.34 -7.80
C ALA A 79 -2.18 -0.44 -8.71
N LEU A 80 -2.00 0.57 -9.57
CA LEU A 80 -0.88 0.68 -10.48
C LEU A 80 0.42 1.00 -9.75
N LEU A 81 0.40 1.86 -8.72
CA LEU A 81 1.60 2.13 -7.92
C LEU A 81 2.13 0.87 -7.22
N GLY A 82 1.24 0.09 -6.58
CA GLY A 82 1.59 -1.18 -5.98
C GLY A 82 2.17 -2.17 -7.00
N GLU A 83 1.57 -2.23 -8.20
CA GLU A 83 2.11 -3.05 -9.28
C GLU A 83 3.47 -2.55 -9.79
N MET A 84 3.71 -1.24 -9.85
CA MET A 84 5.00 -0.68 -10.25
C MET A 84 6.08 -0.92 -9.19
N ILE A 85 5.74 -0.87 -7.90
CA ILE A 85 6.62 -1.27 -6.80
C ILE A 85 6.95 -2.76 -6.90
N ARG A 86 5.95 -3.62 -7.10
CA ARG A 86 6.12 -5.08 -7.25
C ARG A 86 7.08 -5.41 -8.39
N ARG A 87 6.95 -4.70 -9.52
CA ARG A 87 7.81 -4.84 -10.68
C ARG A 87 9.16 -4.12 -10.56
N GLY A 88 9.48 -3.50 -9.43
CA GLY A 88 10.81 -2.92 -9.19
C GLY A 88 11.10 -1.58 -9.88
N ARG A 89 10.10 -0.74 -10.16
CA ARG A 89 10.34 0.56 -10.82
C ARG A 89 10.91 1.57 -9.83
N ASN A 90 12.10 2.09 -10.12
CA ASN A 90 12.80 3.04 -9.24
C ASN A 90 12.02 4.35 -8.99
N TRP A 91 11.26 4.84 -9.97
CA TRP A 91 10.44 6.05 -9.77
C TRP A 91 9.29 5.80 -8.79
N ALA A 92 8.69 4.60 -8.83
CA ALA A 92 7.62 4.21 -7.92
C ALA A 92 8.13 4.15 -6.48
N LEU A 93 9.36 3.66 -6.26
CA LEU A 93 10.02 3.69 -4.95
C LEU A 93 10.03 5.10 -4.35
N ARG A 94 10.40 6.11 -5.15
CA ARG A 94 10.47 7.51 -4.69
C ARG A 94 9.09 8.05 -4.33
N ILE A 95 8.10 7.81 -5.19
CA ILE A 95 6.72 8.22 -4.92
C ILE A 95 6.21 7.55 -3.65
N GLN A 96 6.48 6.26 -3.46
CA GLN A 96 6.03 5.52 -2.29
C GLN A 96 6.63 6.06 -0.98
N ILE A 97 7.92 6.39 -1.00
CA ILE A 97 8.58 7.01 0.15
C ILE A 97 7.97 8.37 0.46
N VAL A 98 7.81 9.24 -0.54
CA VAL A 98 7.24 10.58 -0.34
C VAL A 98 5.80 10.51 0.15
N ALA A 99 4.96 9.69 -0.49
CA ALA A 99 3.56 9.52 -0.13
C ALA A 99 3.40 8.99 1.31
N ASN A 100 4.15 7.94 1.69
CA ASN A 100 4.06 7.39 3.05
C ASN A 100 4.66 8.34 4.10
N LEU A 101 5.66 9.14 3.75
CA LEU A 101 6.16 10.20 4.64
C LEU A 101 5.07 11.25 4.90
N LEU A 102 4.40 11.73 3.85
CA LEU A 102 3.31 12.70 3.98
C LEU A 102 2.14 12.13 4.77
N LEU A 103 1.74 10.89 4.50
CA LEU A 103 0.70 10.19 5.27
C LEU A 103 1.07 10.07 6.75
N SER A 104 2.34 9.77 7.06
CA SER A 104 2.80 9.71 8.43
C SER A 104 2.74 11.05 9.14
N LEU A 105 3.10 12.15 8.45
CA LEU A 105 2.93 13.50 8.99
C LEU A 105 1.45 13.81 9.26
N VAL A 106 0.56 13.48 8.33
CA VAL A 106 -0.90 13.62 8.53
C VAL A 106 -1.34 12.86 9.78
N GLY A 107 -0.85 11.63 9.97
CA GLY A 107 -1.15 10.83 11.16
C GLY A 107 -0.73 11.49 12.47
N ILE A 108 0.51 12.00 12.50
CA ILE A 108 1.02 12.73 13.67
C ILE A 108 0.11 13.92 14.02
N PHE A 109 -0.36 14.67 13.02
CA PHE A 109 -1.31 15.76 13.24
C PHE A 109 -2.70 15.29 13.67
N SER A 110 -3.16 14.11 13.23
CA SER A 110 -4.47 13.56 13.62
C SER A 110 -4.50 12.94 15.02
N LEU A 111 -3.36 12.75 15.70
CA LEU A 111 -3.31 12.24 17.08
C LEU A 111 -4.18 13.05 18.06
N VAL A 112 -4.30 14.37 17.87
CA VAL A 112 -5.16 15.22 18.71
C VAL A 112 -6.64 14.88 18.50
N LYS A 113 -7.04 14.57 17.26
CA LYS A 113 -8.40 14.09 16.96
C LYS A 113 -8.60 12.69 17.55
N LEU A 114 -7.63 11.78 17.37
CA LEU A 114 -7.70 10.43 17.94
C LEU A 114 -7.91 10.47 19.46
N TYR A 115 -7.17 11.32 20.18
CA TYR A 115 -7.32 11.45 21.63
C TYR A 115 -8.76 11.85 22.01
N ARG A 116 -9.35 12.82 21.32
CA ARG A 116 -10.74 13.25 21.56
C ARG A 116 -11.74 12.12 21.25
N ASP A 117 -11.55 11.41 20.15
CA ASP A 117 -12.42 10.30 19.73
C ASP A 117 -12.37 9.15 20.76
N ILE A 118 -11.18 8.79 21.24
CA ILE A 118 -11.01 7.79 22.31
C ILE A 118 -11.70 8.21 23.60
N ARG A 119 -11.57 9.49 24.00
CA ARG A 119 -12.25 10.03 25.19
C ARG A 119 -13.77 10.01 25.05
N ALA A 120 -14.29 10.08 23.83
CA ALA A 120 -15.70 9.90 23.51
C ALA A 120 -16.13 8.44 23.34
N GLY A 121 -15.22 7.46 23.57
CA GLY A 121 -15.49 6.03 23.44
C GLY A 121 -15.42 5.49 22.01
N ASN A 122 -14.96 6.28 21.03
CA ASN A 122 -14.78 5.86 19.65
C ASN A 122 -13.33 5.44 19.37
N PHE A 123 -13.11 4.13 19.28
CA PHE A 123 -11.79 3.54 19.03
C PHE A 123 -11.51 3.22 17.57
N TRP A 124 -12.50 3.35 16.67
CA TRP A 124 -12.31 3.04 15.25
C TRP A 124 -11.19 3.83 14.56
N PRO A 125 -10.98 5.13 14.85
CA PRO A 125 -9.88 5.89 14.28
C PRO A 125 -8.49 5.33 14.60
N LEU A 126 -8.35 4.51 15.65
CA LEU A 126 -7.08 3.88 16.02
C LEU A 126 -6.51 3.01 14.89
N VAL A 127 -7.37 2.33 14.13
CA VAL A 127 -6.95 1.53 12.97
C VAL A 127 -6.20 2.40 11.97
N THR A 128 -6.78 3.54 11.62
CA THR A 128 -6.18 4.49 10.67
C THR A 128 -4.89 5.05 11.25
N GLU A 129 -4.88 5.39 12.54
CA GLU A 129 -3.71 5.98 13.17
C GLU A 129 -2.53 5.01 13.29
N VAL A 130 -2.79 3.72 13.52
CA VAL A 130 -1.77 2.67 13.44
C VAL A 130 -1.17 2.62 12.03
N ILE A 131 -1.99 2.72 10.99
CA ILE A 131 -1.50 2.73 9.61
C ILE A 131 -0.61 3.96 9.38
N LEU A 132 -1.05 5.16 9.75
CA LEU A 132 -0.33 6.40 9.47
C LEU A 132 0.93 6.57 10.35
N VAL A 133 0.85 6.27 11.65
CA VAL A 133 1.92 6.55 12.62
C VAL A 133 2.88 5.38 12.78
N ILE A 134 2.50 4.16 12.40
CA ILE A 134 3.36 2.97 12.53
C ILE A 134 3.69 2.37 11.18
N ILE A 135 2.69 2.00 10.38
CA ILE A 135 2.93 1.26 9.12
C ILE A 135 3.60 2.14 8.06
N SER A 136 3.10 3.34 7.82
CA SER A 136 3.67 4.27 6.84
C SER A 136 5.14 4.62 7.11
N PRO A 137 5.58 5.04 8.33
CA PRO A 137 6.99 5.30 8.58
C PRO A 137 7.84 4.02 8.54
N LEU A 138 7.29 2.86 8.90
CA LEU A 138 7.99 1.59 8.75
C LEU A 138 8.23 1.24 7.27
N ILE A 139 7.25 1.51 6.39
CA ILE A 139 7.41 1.38 4.93
C ILE A 139 8.52 2.31 4.44
N VAL A 140 8.49 3.60 4.81
CA VAL A 140 9.54 4.56 4.46
C VAL A 140 10.91 4.07 4.88
N TRP A 141 11.04 3.61 6.13
CA TRP A 141 12.30 3.13 6.67
C TRP A 141 12.85 1.91 5.92
N ARG A 142 12.00 0.91 5.65
CA ARG A 142 12.43 -0.31 4.92
C ARG A 142 12.76 -0.03 3.46
N LEU A 143 12.01 0.85 2.81
CA LEU A 143 12.24 1.23 1.41
C LEU A 143 13.48 2.12 1.25
N SER A 144 13.82 2.91 2.27
CA SER A 144 15.02 3.77 2.28
C SER A 144 16.32 3.02 2.58
N ARG A 145 16.25 1.70 2.89
CA ARG A 145 17.45 0.91 3.14
C ARG A 145 18.35 0.87 1.89
N PRO A 146 19.69 1.02 2.04
CA PRO A 146 20.60 1.00 0.90
C PRO A 146 20.49 -0.27 0.03
N ALA A 147 20.21 -1.43 0.64
CA ALA A 147 19.97 -2.67 -0.07
C ALA A 147 18.76 -2.57 -1.02
N THR A 148 17.62 -2.11 -0.51
CA THR A 148 16.40 -1.91 -1.28
C THR A 148 16.61 -0.87 -2.39
N ALA A 149 17.21 0.28 -2.06
CA ALA A 149 17.46 1.34 -3.03
C ALA A 149 18.40 0.89 -4.17
N ARG A 150 19.41 0.06 -3.88
CA ARG A 150 20.27 -0.54 -4.91
C ARG A 150 19.50 -1.53 -5.78
N TRP A 151 18.70 -2.41 -5.15
CA TRP A 151 17.89 -3.38 -5.88
C TRP A 151 16.96 -2.71 -6.90
N PHE A 152 16.25 -1.63 -6.52
CA PHE A 152 15.38 -0.89 -7.45
C PHE A 152 16.13 -0.19 -8.60
N LYS A 153 17.44 0.05 -8.46
CA LYS A 153 18.27 0.62 -9.53
C LYS A 153 18.75 -0.43 -10.52
N THR A 154 18.95 -1.67 -10.06
CA THR A 154 19.61 -2.72 -10.85
C THR A 154 18.65 -3.79 -11.36
N ALA A 155 17.53 -4.03 -10.66
CA ALA A 155 16.63 -5.12 -10.97
C ALA A 155 15.87 -4.88 -12.28
N THR A 156 15.77 -5.91 -13.10
CA THR A 156 14.93 -5.89 -14.29
C THR A 156 13.48 -6.20 -13.96
N VAL A 157 12.57 -5.84 -14.88
CA VAL A 157 11.14 -6.17 -14.77
C VAL A 157 10.92 -7.67 -14.63
N ALA A 158 11.69 -8.46 -15.38
CA ALA A 158 11.58 -9.91 -15.43
C ALA A 158 11.99 -10.53 -14.10
N GLU A 159 13.14 -10.12 -13.56
CA GLU A 159 13.62 -10.55 -12.23
C GLU A 159 12.62 -10.20 -11.13
N ALA A 160 12.09 -8.97 -11.13
CA ALA A 160 11.11 -8.54 -10.16
C ALA A 160 9.81 -9.35 -10.24
N ARG A 161 9.35 -9.68 -11.45
CA ARG A 161 8.16 -10.50 -11.67
C ARG A 161 8.37 -11.96 -11.24
N GLN A 162 9.55 -12.51 -11.49
CA GLN A 162 9.91 -13.86 -11.05
C GLN A 162 9.96 -13.94 -9.52
N ARG A 163 10.54 -12.92 -8.88
CA ARG A 163 10.67 -12.85 -7.41
C ARG A 163 9.34 -12.60 -6.70
N HIS A 164 8.49 -11.72 -7.24
CA HIS A 164 7.23 -11.31 -6.64
C HIS A 164 6.02 -11.84 -7.43
N GLY A 165 6.12 -13.07 -7.92
CA GLY A 165 5.08 -13.78 -8.67
C GLY A 165 4.44 -14.92 -7.87
N GLY A 166 3.52 -15.65 -8.52
CA GLY A 166 2.91 -16.86 -7.94
C GLY A 166 2.19 -16.62 -6.61
N MET A 167 2.44 -17.50 -5.64
CA MET A 167 1.79 -17.49 -4.32
C MET A 167 2.01 -16.18 -3.54
N TRP A 168 3.13 -15.51 -3.75
CA TRP A 168 3.43 -14.24 -3.11
C TRP A 168 2.37 -13.19 -3.41
N VAL A 169 1.90 -13.11 -4.66
CA VAL A 169 0.88 -12.12 -5.07
C VAL A 169 -0.43 -12.37 -4.34
N TRP A 170 -0.85 -13.63 -4.24
CA TRP A 170 -2.08 -14.00 -3.54
C TRP A 170 -2.01 -13.69 -2.05
N PHE A 171 -0.88 -13.96 -1.41
CA PHE A 171 -0.66 -13.59 -0.02
C PHE A 171 -0.77 -12.07 0.20
N ILE A 172 -0.16 -11.26 -0.67
CA ILE A 172 -0.25 -9.80 -0.59
C ILE A 172 -1.67 -9.31 -0.87
N ALA A 173 -2.36 -9.88 -1.86
CA ALA A 173 -3.74 -9.56 -2.17
C ALA A 173 -4.68 -9.85 -0.99
N LEU A 174 -4.49 -10.98 -0.30
CA LEU A 174 -5.26 -11.31 0.91
C LEU A 174 -5.09 -10.23 1.99
N TRP A 175 -3.86 -9.85 2.31
CA TRP A 175 -3.60 -8.81 3.31
C TRP A 175 -4.08 -7.43 2.88
N ALA A 176 -4.00 -7.11 1.60
CA ALA A 176 -4.58 -5.90 1.03
C ALA A 176 -6.10 -5.86 1.22
N ILE A 177 -6.80 -6.98 0.99
CA ILE A 177 -8.24 -7.07 1.21
C ILE A 177 -8.57 -6.88 2.69
N VAL A 178 -7.90 -7.60 3.59
CA VAL A 178 -8.12 -7.49 5.04
C VAL A 178 -7.89 -6.06 5.52
N GLY A 179 -6.75 -5.47 5.16
CA GLY A 179 -6.40 -4.10 5.54
C GLY A 179 -7.36 -3.06 4.95
N GLY A 180 -7.69 -3.19 3.66
CA GLY A 180 -8.60 -2.28 2.96
C GLY A 180 -10.01 -2.31 3.52
N VAL A 181 -10.55 -3.49 3.82
CA VAL A 181 -11.86 -3.65 4.47
C VAL A 181 -11.84 -3.00 5.86
N LEU A 182 -10.85 -3.33 6.69
CA LEU A 182 -10.74 -2.80 8.05
C LEU A 182 -10.63 -1.27 8.04
N GLN A 183 -9.83 -0.72 7.13
CA GLN A 183 -9.66 0.72 6.98
C GLN A 183 -10.92 1.41 6.43
N THR A 184 -11.68 0.74 5.56
CA THR A 184 -12.98 1.27 5.09
C THR A 184 -13.95 1.41 6.27
N VAL A 185 -14.06 0.37 7.10
CA VAL A 185 -14.93 0.41 8.28
C VAL A 185 -14.48 1.50 9.26
N ALA A 186 -13.18 1.61 9.51
CA ALA A 186 -12.61 2.65 10.36
C ALA A 186 -12.93 4.06 9.84
N ALA A 187 -12.77 4.30 8.54
CA ALA A 187 -13.07 5.59 7.91
C ALA A 187 -14.56 5.98 7.96
N MET A 188 -15.46 4.99 8.01
CA MET A 188 -16.91 5.21 8.08
C MET A 188 -17.42 5.39 9.52
N LYS A 189 -16.80 4.71 10.49
CA LYS A 189 -17.14 4.79 11.92
C LYS A 189 -16.35 5.87 12.67
N GLY A 190 -15.29 6.39 12.08
CA GLY A 190 -14.46 7.48 12.62
C GLY A 190 -14.96 8.90 12.28
N ARG A 191 -16.10 9.00 11.58
CA ARG A 191 -16.86 10.24 11.38
C ARG A 191 -17.95 10.33 12.44
#